data_AF-A0A2J5PC15-F1
#
_entry.id   AF-A0A2J5PC15-F1
#
_cell.length_a   1.000
_cell.length_b   1.000
_cell.length_c   1.000
_cell.angle_alpha   90.00
_cell.angle_beta   90.00
_cell.angle_gamma   90.00
#
_symmetry.space_group_name_H-M   'P 1'
#
loop_
_entity.id
_entity.type
_entity.pdbx_description
1 polymer ?
#
loop_
_entity_poly.entity_id
_entity_poly.type
_entity_poly.pdbx_seq_one_letter_code
_entity_poly.pdbx_strand_id
1 'polypeptide(L)' 'MISVFDIFKISIGPSSSHTVGPMKAGKQFVDTLQEKGLLHKVTRLVVDVYGSLSLTGKGHHTDIAIILGLSGYLPDTVD' A
#
# COMPACT_ATOMS: atom_id res chain seq x y z
N MET A 1 -18.47 14.02 7.86
CA MET A 1 -18.91 14.72 6.64
C MET A 1 -18.13 14.11 5.48
N ILE A 2 -18.79 13.66 4.40
CA ILE A 2 -18.09 13.14 3.22
C ILE A 2 -17.72 14.33 2.34
N SER A 3 -16.45 14.45 1.96
CA SER A 3 -15.94 15.52 1.09
C SER A 3 -15.97 15.11 -0.38
N VAL A 4 -16.04 16.07 -1.30
CA VAL A 4 -15.84 15.80 -2.74
C VAL A 4 -14.46 15.19 -3.01
N PHE A 5 -13.46 15.56 -2.20
CA PHE A 5 -12.11 14.99 -2.26
C PHE A 5 -12.05 13.55 -1.75
N ASP A 6 -13.08 13.06 -1.07
CA ASP A 6 -13.17 11.64 -0.70
C ASP A 6 -13.54 10.75 -1.88
N ILE A 7 -14.29 11.32 -2.83
CA ILE A 7 -14.81 10.66 -4.02
C ILE A 7 -13.79 10.73 -5.17
N PHE A 8 -13.19 11.91 -5.38
CA PHE A 8 -12.23 12.15 -6.46
C PHE A 8 -10.82 12.30 -5.91
N LYS A 9 -9.99 11.26 -6.07
CA LYS A 9 -8.60 11.19 -5.59
C LYS A 9 -7.65 10.90 -6.75
N ILE A 10 -6.56 11.66 -6.84
CA ILE A 10 -5.45 11.36 -7.73
C ILE A 10 -4.70 10.16 -7.16
N SER A 11 -4.44 9.16 -7.99
CA SER A 11 -3.72 7.95 -7.58
C SER A 11 -3.31 7.11 -8.79
N ILE A 12 -2.39 6.18 -8.57
CA ILE A 12 -2.00 5.17 -9.54
C ILE A 12 -3.10 4.10 -9.73
N GLY A 13 -3.27 3.66 -10.98
CA GLY A 13 -4.12 2.52 -11.35
C GLY A 13 -3.41 1.17 -11.21
N PRO A 14 -4.08 0.04 -11.51
CA PRO A 14 -5.41 -0.06 -12.12
C PRO A 14 -6.59 -0.06 -11.13
N SER A 15 -6.36 -0.21 -9.82
CA SER A 15 -7.45 -0.42 -8.85
C SER A 15 -7.25 0.31 -7.52
N SER A 16 -8.28 1.04 -7.09
CA SER A 16 -8.28 1.69 -5.77
C SER A 16 -8.21 0.67 -4.62
N SER A 17 -8.88 -0.48 -4.74
CA SER A 17 -8.95 -1.48 -3.67
C SER A 17 -7.76 -2.45 -3.69
N HIS A 18 -7.23 -2.78 -4.88
CA HIS A 18 -6.19 -3.80 -5.03
C HIS A 18 -4.81 -3.21 -5.34
N THR A 19 -4.70 -1.92 -5.62
CA THR A 19 -3.42 -1.22 -5.85
C THR A 19 -3.21 -0.12 -4.82
N VAL A 20 -4.09 0.89 -4.79
CA VAL A 20 -3.94 2.06 -3.90
C VAL A 20 -4.00 1.66 -2.42
N GLY A 21 -4.97 0.83 -2.04
CA GLY A 21 -5.14 0.35 -0.67
C GLY A 21 -3.91 -0.41 -0.15
N PRO A 22 -3.45 -1.49 -0.83
CA PRO A 22 -2.28 -2.25 -0.40
C PRO A 22 -0.99 -1.43 -0.34
N MET A 23 -0.77 -0.49 -1.26
CA MET A 23 0.39 0.40 -1.22
C MET A 23 0.35 1.34 -0.01
N LYS A 24 -0.81 1.94 0.30
CA LYS A 24 -0.97 2.75 1.52
C LYS A 24 -0.74 1.93 2.78
N ALA A 25 -1.25 0.70 2.83
CA ALA A 25 -1.05 -0.19 3.97
C ALA A 25 0.45 -0.53 4.18
N GLY A 26 1.19 -0.77 3.09
CA GLY A 26 2.65 -0.97 3.14
C GLY A 26 3.38 0.26 3.70
N LYS A 27 3.05 1.45 3.20
CA LYS A 27 3.66 2.71 3.68
C LYS A 27 3.38 2.95 5.16
N GLN A 28 2.12 2.81 5.56
CA GLN A 28 1.69 2.98 6.96
C GLN A 28 2.40 2.00 7.90
N PHE A 29 2.62 0.75 7.46
CA PHE A 29 3.35 -0.24 8.25
C PHE A 29 4.80 0.20 8.52
N VAL A 30 5.52 0.66 7.48
CA VAL A 30 6.90 1.13 7.61
C VAL A 30 6.99 2.41 8.45
N ASP A 31 6.06 3.35 8.24
CA ASP A 31 5.99 4.58 9.05
C ASP A 31 5.80 4.25 10.53
N THR A 32 4.89 3.32 10.84
CA THR A 32 4.67 2.86 12.23
C THR A 32 5.94 2.25 12.83
N LEU A 33 6.72 1.49 12.06
CA LEU A 33 8.00 0.93 12.52
C LEU A 33 9.04 2.02 12.75
N GLN A 34 9.10 3.03 11.87
CA GLN A 34 10.02 4.14 11.97
C GLN A 34 9.69 5.02 13.19
N GLU A 35 8.43 5.38 13.38
CA GLU A 35 7.94 6.16 14.54
C GLU A 35 8.23 5.45 15.87
N LYS A 36 8.11 4.13 15.92
CA LYS A 36 8.45 3.32 17.10
C LYS A 36 9.95 3.09 17.28
N GLY A 37 10.79 3.58 16.36
CA GLY A 37 12.22 3.31 16.36
C GLY A 37 12.55 1.81 16.22
N LEU A 38 11.68 1.02 15.59
CA LEU A 38 11.85 -0.43 15.41
C LEU A 38 12.42 -0.82 14.04
N LEU A 39 12.31 0.07 13.05
CA LEU A 39 12.71 -0.22 11.66
C LEU A 39 14.14 -0.77 11.55
N HIS A 40 15.09 -0.22 12.31
CA HIS A 40 16.49 -0.66 12.31
C HIS A 40 16.72 -2.09 12.82
N LYS A 41 15.73 -2.69 13.50
CA LYS A 41 15.78 -4.07 14.01
C LYS A 41 15.14 -5.07 13.06
N VAL A 42 14.47 -4.60 12.01
CA VAL A 42 13.76 -5.47 11.07
C VAL A 42 14.75 -6.10 10.09
N THR A 43 14.84 -7.43 10.10
CA THR A 43 15.69 -8.21 9.18
C THR A 43 14.90 -8.96 8.12
N ARG A 44 13.57 -9.07 8.29
CA ARG A 44 12.68 -9.78 7.37
C ARG A 44 11.28 -9.19 7.42
N LEU A 45 10.64 -9.10 6.26
CA LEU A 45 9.23 -8.77 6.10
C LEU A 45 8.50 -9.96 5.48
N VAL A 46 7.25 -10.16 5.90
CA VAL A 46 6.32 -11.13 5.31
C VAL A 46 5.01 -10.40 5.12
N VAL A 47 4.42 -10.55 3.93
CA VAL A 47 3.10 -10.03 3.63
C VAL A 47 2.26 -11.18 3.11
N ASP A 48 1.21 -11.48 3.85
CA ASP A 48 0.21 -12.46 3.45
C ASP A 48 -1.01 -11.74 2.90
N VAL A 49 -1.49 -12.21 1.75
CA VAL A 49 -2.64 -11.63 1.05
C VAL A 49 -3.78 -12.64 1.07
N TYR A 50 -4.99 -12.20 1.41
CA TYR A 50 -6.14 -13.08 1.66
C TYR A 50 -7.35 -12.73 0.81
N GLY A 51 -8.26 -13.71 0.64
CA GLY A 51 -9.59 -13.49 0.04
C GLY A 51 -9.55 -12.97 -1.40
N SER A 52 -10.45 -12.04 -1.73
CA SER A 52 -10.54 -11.44 -3.06
C SER A 52 -9.24 -10.73 -3.49
N LEU A 53 -8.51 -10.17 -2.52
CA LEU A 53 -7.26 -9.47 -2.74
C LEU A 53 -6.17 -10.41 -3.27
N SER A 54 -6.09 -11.65 -2.77
CA SER A 54 -5.14 -12.64 -3.29
C SER A 54 -5.62 -13.28 -4.59
N LEU A 55 -6.92 -13.51 -4.74
CA LEU A 55 -7.51 -14.13 -5.93
C LEU A 55 -7.27 -13.32 -7.21
N THR A 56 -7.32 -12.00 -7.12
CA THR A 56 -7.18 -11.10 -8.28
C THR A 56 -5.92 -10.23 -8.24
N GLY A 57 -5.07 -10.41 -7.22
CA GLY A 57 -3.97 -9.50 -6.94
C GLY A 57 -2.96 -9.36 -8.08
N LYS A 58 -2.66 -10.46 -8.81
CA LYS A 58 -1.75 -10.41 -9.96
C LYS A 58 -2.26 -9.52 -11.09
N GLY A 59 -3.55 -9.59 -11.41
CA GLY A 59 -4.16 -8.75 -12.46
C GLY A 59 -4.25 -7.27 -12.07
N HIS A 60 -4.16 -6.97 -10.78
CA HIS A 60 -4.20 -5.61 -10.24
C HIS A 60 -2.85 -5.09 -9.73
N HIS A 61 -1.76 -5.84 -9.96
CA HIS A 61 -0.41 -5.53 -9.48
C HIS A 61 -0.33 -5.28 -7.97
N THR A 62 -1.11 -6.02 -7.18
CA THR A 62 -1.17 -5.88 -5.71
C THR A 62 0.17 -6.14 -5.05
N ASP A 63 0.94 -7.11 -5.56
CA ASP A 63 2.29 -7.42 -5.12
C ASP A 63 3.25 -6.23 -5.32
N ILE A 64 3.27 -5.64 -6.50
CA ILE A 64 4.07 -4.44 -6.81
C ILE A 64 3.65 -3.28 -5.92
N ALA A 65 2.33 -3.06 -5.77
CA ALA A 65 1.80 -2.01 -4.92
C ALA A 65 2.25 -2.15 -3.45
N ILE A 66 2.20 -3.37 -2.90
CA ILE A 66 2.69 -3.67 -1.55
C ILE A 66 4.18 -3.35 -1.44
N ILE A 67 5.01 -3.78 -2.41
CA ILE A 67 6.45 -3.54 -2.41
C ILE A 67 6.78 -2.04 -2.45
N LEU A 68 6.10 -1.28 -3.31
CA LEU A 68 6.28 0.18 -3.40
C LEU A 68 5.91 0.86 -2.08
N GLY A 69 4.79 0.45 -1.47
CA GLY A 69 4.38 0.95 -0.17
C GLY A 69 5.42 0.68 0.92
N LEU A 70 5.89 -0.56 1.02
CA LEU A 70 6.95 -0.96 1.95
C LEU A 70 8.30 -0.30 1.65
N SER A 71 8.50 0.22 0.44
CA SER A 71 9.69 0.98 0.06
C SER A 71 9.57 2.47 0.36
N GLY A 72 8.44 2.92 0.92
CA GLY A 72 8.24 4.31 1.33
C GLY A 72 7.49 5.18 0.32
N TYR A 73 6.98 4.62 -0.77
CA TYR A 73 6.24 5.40 -1.78
C TYR A 73 4.75 5.54 -1.43
N LEU A 74 4.13 6.60 -1.93
CA LEU A 74 2.69 6.85 -1.82
C LEU A 74 2.02 6.81 -3.21
N PRO A 75 0.80 6.28 -3.33
CA PRO A 75 0.12 6.08 -4.62
C PRO A 75 -0.12 7.35 -5.45
N ASP A 76 -0.14 8.51 -4.82
CA ASP A 76 -0.40 9.82 -5.43
C ASP A 76 0.88 10.57 -5.82
N THR A 77 2.06 10.07 -5.44
CA THR A 77 3.36 10.69 -5.73
C THR A 77 4.39 9.74 -6.33
N VAL A 78 4.03 8.49 -6.61
CA VAL A 78 4.89 7.50 -7.25
C VAL A 78 4.86 7.69 -8.78
N ASP A 79 6.03 7.56 -9.42
CA ASP A 79 6.20 7.65 -10.88
C ASP A 79 5.79 6.35 -11.61
#